data_AF-A0A1Q8BHQ6-F1
#
_entry.id   AF-A0A1Q8BHQ6-F1
#
_cell.length_a   1.000
_cell.length_b   1.000
_cell.length_c   1.000
_cell.angle_alpha   90.00
_cell.angle_beta   90.00
_cell.angle_gamma   90.00
#
_symmetry.space_group_name_H-M   'P 1'
#
loop_
_entity.id
_entity.type
_entity.pdbx_description
1 polymer ?
#
loop_
_entity_poly.entity_id
_entity_poly.type
_entity_poly.pdbx_seq_one_letter_code
_entity_poly.pdbx_strand_id
1 'polypeptide(L)'
;MVIKFEGNKNGGIPAAVLPGLLNSFSFFFVIIAALLPTPIASYSIVGEKVEKSLEPLLATPTTDGEILLGKSIAAFLPTIIATYAGATIFMILIDNVTHSTLGYLYFPNWTIGVILLLLAPLAAVLSVELNVIASARVSDVRAASQLGALMFLPFTAIYVAGEIGLISLDTNNLLIISAIVAALDVVLFRISTATFRRDEILTKWK
;
A
#
# COMPACT_ATOMS: atom_id res chain seq x y z
N MET A 1 34.35 17.08 -14.73
CA MET A 1 33.32 17.93 -15.40
C MET A 1 32.49 18.54 -14.30
N VAL A 2 32.89 19.73 -13.85
CA VAL A 2 32.31 20.44 -12.69
C VAL A 2 31.06 21.16 -13.20
N ILE A 3 29.88 20.69 -12.80
CA ILE A 3 28.63 21.35 -13.17
C ILE A 3 28.55 22.63 -12.33
N LYS A 4 28.51 23.76 -13.03
CA LYS A 4 28.38 25.11 -12.46
C LYS A 4 27.14 25.19 -11.59
N PHE A 5 27.34 25.45 -10.30
CA PHE A 5 26.34 26.05 -9.43
C PHE A 5 26.18 27.51 -9.82
N GLU A 6 25.33 27.80 -10.82
CA GLU A 6 24.78 29.14 -10.96
C GLU A 6 23.65 29.29 -9.95
N GLY A 7 23.94 30.10 -8.92
CA GLY A 7 22.99 30.46 -7.88
C GLY A 7 21.78 31.18 -8.48
N ASN A 8 20.62 30.54 -8.40
CA ASN A 8 19.34 31.18 -8.61
C ASN A 8 19.10 32.18 -7.47
N LYS A 9 18.91 33.46 -7.81
CA LYS A 9 18.73 34.59 -6.88
C LYS A 9 17.35 34.64 -6.20
N ASN A 10 16.55 33.60 -6.34
CA ASN A 10 15.36 33.37 -5.54
C ASN A 10 15.62 32.09 -4.74
N GLY A 11 15.46 32.10 -3.43
CA GLY A 11 15.63 30.93 -2.54
C GLY A 11 14.62 29.79 -2.77
N GLY A 12 14.15 29.62 -4.00
CA GLY A 12 13.33 28.49 -4.45
C GLY A 12 14.20 27.31 -4.89
N ILE A 13 13.61 26.12 -4.79
CA ILE A 13 14.25 24.84 -5.14
C ILE A 13 14.70 24.89 -6.61
N PRO A 14 15.93 24.47 -6.96
CA PRO A 14 16.39 24.43 -8.35
C PRO A 14 15.49 23.53 -9.21
N ALA A 15 15.14 24.00 -10.41
CA ALA A 15 14.30 23.25 -11.36
C ALA A 15 14.87 21.86 -11.73
N ALA A 16 16.18 21.66 -11.60
CA ALA A 16 16.84 20.38 -11.84
C ALA A 16 16.58 19.32 -10.74
N VAL A 17 16.35 19.75 -9.49
CA VAL A 17 16.15 18.84 -8.34
C VAL A 17 14.66 18.54 -8.15
N LEU A 18 13.80 19.45 -8.60
CA LEU A 18 12.36 19.39 -8.36
C LEU A 18 11.68 18.10 -8.90
N PRO A 19 11.95 17.61 -10.13
CA PRO A 19 11.36 16.36 -10.63
C PRO A 19 11.69 15.12 -9.78
N GLY A 20 12.93 15.01 -9.30
CA GLY A 20 13.36 13.90 -8.43
C GLY A 20 12.58 13.89 -7.13
N LEU A 21 12.46 15.07 -6.50
CA LEU A 21 11.72 15.26 -5.26
C LEU A 21 10.20 15.00 -5.44
N LEU A 22 9.63 15.39 -6.58
CA LEU A 22 8.24 15.09 -6.91
C LEU A 22 7.99 13.57 -7.09
N ASN A 23 8.94 12.83 -7.65
CA ASN A 23 8.84 11.36 -7.74
C ASN A 23 8.92 10.71 -6.36
N SER A 24 9.85 11.16 -5.51
CA SER A 24 9.93 10.72 -4.12
C SER A 24 8.63 11.00 -3.36
N PHE A 25 8.04 12.18 -3.54
CA PHE A 25 6.77 12.52 -2.90
C PHE A 25 5.60 11.70 -3.43
N SER A 26 5.62 11.36 -4.72
CA SER A 26 4.60 10.47 -5.31
C SER A 26 4.64 9.07 -4.68
N PHE A 27 5.79 8.61 -4.19
CA PHE A 27 5.93 7.30 -3.54
C PHE A 27 5.14 7.20 -2.23
N PHE A 28 4.84 8.31 -1.54
CA PHE A 28 3.99 8.29 -0.35
C PHE A 28 2.58 7.75 -0.64
N PHE A 29 2.08 7.85 -1.87
CA PHE A 29 0.78 7.23 -2.23
C PHE A 29 0.80 5.71 -2.12
N VAL A 30 1.95 5.06 -2.35
CA VAL A 30 2.13 3.62 -2.12
C VAL A 30 2.04 3.31 -0.63
N ILE A 31 2.73 4.09 0.19
CA ILE A 31 2.73 3.93 1.65
C ILE A 31 1.31 4.12 2.20
N ILE A 32 0.59 5.13 1.72
CA ILE A 32 -0.81 5.40 2.08
C ILE A 32 -1.70 4.24 1.65
N ALA A 33 -1.56 3.75 0.41
CA ALA A 33 -2.33 2.61 -0.09
C ALA A 33 -2.10 1.33 0.72
N ALA A 34 -0.89 1.13 1.23
CA ALA A 34 -0.57 0.01 2.13
C ALA A 34 -1.14 0.21 3.55
N LEU A 35 -1.25 1.45 4.04
CA LEU A 35 -1.64 1.72 5.43
C LEU A 35 -3.15 1.82 5.64
N LEU A 36 -3.87 2.43 4.69
CA LEU A 36 -5.32 2.65 4.77
C LEU A 36 -6.20 1.40 4.94
N PRO A 37 -5.90 0.24 4.31
CA PRO A 37 -6.79 -0.91 4.39
C PRO A 37 -6.62 -1.66 5.73
N THR A 38 -5.50 -1.49 6.43
CA THR A 38 -5.17 -2.16 7.70
C THR A 38 -6.25 -2.05 8.78
N PRO A 39 -6.70 -0.85 9.18
CA PRO A 39 -7.73 -0.74 10.21
C PRO A 39 -9.05 -1.35 9.74
N ILE A 40 -9.43 -1.14 8.46
CA ILE A 40 -10.69 -1.65 7.91
C ILE A 40 -10.70 -3.19 7.92
N ALA A 41 -9.59 -3.81 7.49
CA ALA A 41 -9.42 -5.26 7.50
C ALA A 41 -9.40 -5.82 8.94
N SER A 42 -8.66 -5.18 9.85
CA SER A 42 -8.56 -5.61 11.25
C SER A 42 -9.91 -5.61 11.97
N TYR A 43 -10.71 -4.55 11.79
CA TYR A 43 -12.04 -4.45 12.38
C TYR A 43 -13.02 -5.47 11.78
N SER A 44 -12.97 -5.69 10.46
CA SER A 44 -13.87 -6.63 9.78
C SER A 44 -13.65 -8.10 10.18
N ILE A 45 -12.42 -8.46 10.57
CA ILE A 45 -12.04 -9.85 10.92
C ILE A 45 -12.05 -10.07 12.43
N VAL A 46 -11.34 -9.23 13.19
CA VAL A 46 -11.19 -9.43 14.64
C VAL A 46 -12.43 -8.92 15.39
N GLY A 47 -13.14 -7.92 14.86
CA GLY A 47 -14.39 -7.44 15.45
C GLY A 47 -15.44 -8.55 15.54
N GLU A 48 -15.61 -9.35 14.49
CA GLU A 48 -16.55 -10.48 14.50
C GLU A 48 -16.15 -11.59 15.48
N LYS A 49 -14.85 -11.82 15.65
CA LYS A 49 -14.32 -12.75 16.65
C LYS A 49 -14.64 -12.30 18.08
N VAL A 50 -14.64 -10.99 18.33
CA VAL A 50 -14.96 -10.39 19.64
C VAL A 50 -16.47 -10.32 19.88
N GLU A 51 -17.27 -10.06 18.84
CA GLU A 51 -18.74 -9.97 18.94
C GLU A 51 -19.47 -11.33 18.98
N LYS A 52 -18.74 -12.46 18.89
CA LYS A 52 -19.28 -13.84 18.86
C LYS A 52 -20.27 -14.10 17.72
N SER A 53 -20.21 -13.36 16.62
CA SER A 53 -21.06 -13.59 15.43
C SER A 53 -20.59 -14.76 14.54
N LEU A 54 -19.68 -15.60 15.02
CA LEU A 54 -19.20 -16.80 14.31
C LEU A 54 -20.15 -18.00 14.43
N GLU A 55 -21.04 -18.03 15.42
CA GLU A 55 -22.03 -19.11 15.59
C GLU A 55 -23.08 -19.15 14.44
N PRO A 56 -23.60 -18.01 13.94
CA PRO A 56 -24.49 -17.99 12.77
C PRO A 56 -23.77 -18.25 11.43
N LEU A 57 -22.46 -17.98 11.33
CA LEU A 57 -21.69 -18.14 10.10
C LEU A 57 -21.35 -19.61 9.79
N LEU A 58 -21.17 -20.42 10.84
CA LEU A 58 -21.02 -21.88 10.77
C LEU A 58 -22.30 -22.62 10.30
N ALA A 59 -23.44 -21.92 10.24
CA ALA A 59 -24.71 -22.45 9.77
C ALA A 59 -24.93 -22.23 8.25
N THR A 60 -24.04 -21.49 7.58
CA THR A 60 -24.10 -21.26 6.12
C THR A 60 -23.12 -22.17 5.37
N PRO A 61 -23.49 -22.71 4.20
CA PRO A 61 -22.65 -23.64 3.41
C PRO A 61 -21.58 -22.90 2.59
N THR A 62 -20.96 -21.85 3.15
CA THR A 62 -19.97 -21.00 2.49
C THR A 62 -18.64 -21.12 3.24
N THR A 63 -17.51 -21.17 2.53
CA THR A 63 -16.21 -21.41 3.18
C THR A 63 -15.76 -20.16 3.95
N ASP A 64 -15.28 -20.28 5.20
CA ASP A 64 -14.79 -19.13 6.00
C ASP A 64 -13.79 -18.25 5.24
N GLY A 65 -12.94 -18.87 4.41
CA GLY A 65 -11.99 -18.17 3.55
C GLY A 65 -12.61 -17.32 2.44
N GLU A 66 -13.77 -17.68 1.90
CA GLU A 66 -14.48 -16.90 0.87
C GLU A 66 -15.14 -15.66 1.48
N ILE A 67 -15.67 -15.79 2.70
CA ILE A 67 -16.24 -14.66 3.45
C ILE A 67 -15.14 -13.68 3.86
N LEU A 68 -14.01 -14.20 4.36
CA LEU A 68 -12.82 -13.41 4.66
C LEU A 68 -12.25 -12.67 3.44
N LEU A 69 -12.16 -13.35 2.29
CA LEU A 69 -11.73 -12.73 1.04
C LEU A 69 -12.73 -11.65 0.56
N GLY A 70 -14.04 -11.90 0.66
CA GLY A 70 -15.06 -10.91 0.32
C GLY A 70 -14.96 -9.64 1.17
N LYS A 71 -14.75 -9.79 2.49
CA LYS A 71 -14.52 -8.67 3.42
C LYS A 71 -13.22 -7.92 3.15
N SER A 72 -12.18 -8.66 2.81
CA SER A 72 -10.87 -8.13 2.42
C SER A 72 -10.97 -7.27 1.17
N ILE A 73 -11.72 -7.72 0.16
CA ILE A 73 -12.01 -6.95 -1.06
C ILE A 73 -12.88 -5.71 -0.75
N ALA A 74 -13.84 -5.83 0.18
CA ALA A 74 -14.65 -4.70 0.63
C ALA A 74 -13.82 -3.61 1.36
N ALA A 75 -12.69 -3.97 1.97
CA ALA A 75 -11.73 -3.01 2.55
C ALA A 75 -10.78 -2.40 1.51
N PHE A 76 -10.45 -3.16 0.45
CA PHE A 76 -9.58 -2.72 -0.64
C PHE A 76 -10.22 -1.61 -1.49
N LEU A 77 -11.48 -1.75 -1.86
CA LEU A 77 -12.16 -0.80 -2.75
C LEU A 77 -12.19 0.65 -2.23
N PRO A 78 -12.66 0.94 -0.99
CA PRO A 78 -12.64 2.31 -0.47
C PRO A 78 -11.23 2.87 -0.31
N THR A 79 -10.24 2.00 -0.06
CA THR A 79 -8.83 2.37 0.04
C THR A 79 -8.30 2.91 -1.28
N ILE A 80 -8.48 2.18 -2.38
CA ILE A 80 -8.00 2.60 -3.71
C ILE A 80 -8.69 3.87 -4.17
N ILE A 81 -10.00 3.99 -3.95
CA ILE A 81 -10.76 5.20 -4.28
C ILE A 81 -10.16 6.41 -3.53
N ALA A 82 -9.90 6.27 -2.23
CA ALA A 82 -9.29 7.34 -1.43
C ALA A 82 -7.88 7.70 -1.91
N THR A 83 -7.04 6.71 -2.24
CA THR A 83 -5.70 6.94 -2.77
C THR A 83 -5.75 7.66 -4.12
N TYR A 84 -6.64 7.27 -5.04
CA TYR A 84 -6.75 7.90 -6.35
C TYR A 84 -7.32 9.32 -6.28
N ALA A 85 -8.31 9.55 -5.40
CA ALA A 85 -8.83 10.89 -5.15
C ALA A 85 -7.73 11.81 -4.59
N GLY A 86 -6.99 11.34 -3.59
CA GLY A 86 -5.86 12.08 -2.99
C GLY A 86 -4.75 12.36 -4.01
N ALA A 87 -4.39 11.37 -4.84
CA ALA A 87 -3.38 11.53 -5.87
C ALA A 87 -3.80 12.52 -6.96
N THR A 88 -5.08 12.51 -7.35
CA THR A 88 -5.62 13.47 -8.33
C THR A 88 -5.54 14.90 -7.79
N ILE A 89 -5.96 15.12 -6.55
CA ILE A 89 -5.85 16.44 -5.90
C ILE A 89 -4.38 16.88 -5.81
N PHE A 90 -3.48 15.98 -5.42
CA PHE A 90 -2.05 16.25 -5.35
C PHE A 90 -1.46 16.64 -6.70
N MET A 91 -1.74 15.89 -7.76
CA MET A 91 -1.24 16.21 -9.11
C MET A 91 -1.67 17.61 -9.55
N ILE A 92 -2.97 17.93 -9.39
CA ILE A 92 -3.51 19.24 -9.75
C ILE A 92 -2.83 20.35 -8.94
N LEU A 93 -2.72 20.20 -7.62
CA LEU A 93 -2.11 21.23 -6.77
C LEU A 93 -0.63 21.44 -7.07
N ILE A 94 0.12 20.36 -7.27
CA ILE A 94 1.55 20.44 -7.57
C ILE A 94 1.79 21.06 -8.94
N ASP A 95 1.01 20.71 -9.96
CA ASP A 95 1.14 21.33 -11.28
C ASP A 95 0.86 22.83 -11.19
N ASN A 96 -0.17 23.26 -10.45
CA ASN A 96 -0.46 24.69 -10.24
C ASN A 96 0.70 25.45 -9.57
N VAL A 97 1.32 24.85 -8.53
CA VAL A 97 2.45 25.48 -7.82
C VAL A 97 3.72 25.48 -8.66
N THR A 98 3.98 24.36 -9.33
CA THR A 98 5.25 24.09 -10.00
C THR A 98 5.33 24.67 -11.41
N HIS A 99 4.18 24.96 -12.05
CA HIS A 99 4.11 25.52 -13.40
C HIS A 99 4.98 26.79 -13.56
N SER A 100 5.02 27.64 -12.53
CA SER A 100 5.85 28.86 -12.52
C SER A 100 7.36 28.60 -12.54
N THR A 101 7.80 27.44 -12.04
CA THR A 101 9.21 27.07 -11.87
C THR A 101 9.71 26.15 -12.98
N LEU A 102 8.87 25.21 -13.44
CA LEU A 102 9.22 24.26 -14.53
C LEU A 102 8.86 24.77 -15.92
N GLY A 103 7.84 25.63 -16.05
CA GLY A 103 7.34 26.11 -17.36
C GLY A 103 6.52 25.09 -18.16
N TYR A 104 6.27 23.90 -17.60
CA TYR A 104 5.40 22.86 -18.15
C TYR A 104 4.66 22.13 -17.01
N LEU A 105 3.58 21.40 -17.32
CA LEU A 105 2.89 20.53 -16.35
C LEU A 105 3.70 19.25 -16.16
N TYR A 106 4.04 18.93 -14.91
CA TYR A 106 4.86 17.77 -14.58
C TYR A 106 4.03 16.49 -14.54
N PHE A 107 2.79 16.59 -14.06
CA PHE A 107 1.83 15.49 -14.07
C PHE A 107 0.84 15.64 -15.23
N PRO A 108 0.28 14.52 -15.75
CA PRO A 108 0.60 13.14 -15.45
C PRO A 108 1.90 12.66 -16.13
N ASN A 109 2.73 11.90 -15.40
CA ASN A 109 3.95 11.25 -15.93
C ASN A 109 3.89 9.72 -15.79
N TRP A 110 4.84 9.01 -16.41
CA TRP A 110 4.87 7.55 -16.38
C TRP A 110 5.13 6.98 -14.98
N THR A 111 5.92 7.66 -14.16
CA THR A 111 6.25 7.27 -12.78
C THR A 111 4.99 7.21 -11.92
N ILE A 112 4.16 8.26 -11.90
CA ILE A 112 2.92 8.27 -11.14
C ILE A 112 1.88 7.32 -11.73
N GLY A 113 1.89 7.11 -13.05
CA GLY A 113 1.07 6.09 -13.70
C GLY A 113 1.36 4.69 -13.18
N VAL A 114 2.63 4.30 -13.09
CA VAL A 114 3.05 3.01 -12.51
C VAL A 114 2.72 2.93 -11.02
N ILE A 115 2.96 4.01 -10.27
CA ILE A 115 2.63 4.06 -8.84
C ILE A 115 1.14 3.84 -8.61
N LEU A 116 0.28 4.58 -9.30
CA LEU A 116 -1.16 4.54 -9.05
C LEU A 116 -1.81 3.29 -9.65
N LEU A 117 -1.46 2.89 -10.87
CA LEU A 117 -2.17 1.80 -11.55
C LEU A 117 -1.62 0.41 -11.22
N LEU A 118 -0.39 0.32 -10.72
CA LEU A 118 0.27 -0.96 -10.47
C LEU A 118 0.69 -1.09 -9.01
N LEU A 119 1.61 -0.25 -8.55
CA LEU A 119 2.25 -0.46 -7.25
C LEU A 119 1.31 -0.22 -6.07
N ALA A 120 0.45 0.80 -6.11
CA ALA A 120 -0.50 1.11 -5.04
C ALA A 120 -1.59 0.03 -4.87
N PRO A 121 -2.23 -0.48 -5.95
CA PRO A 121 -3.12 -1.64 -5.88
C PRO A 121 -2.44 -2.88 -5.31
N LEU A 122 -1.23 -3.22 -5.78
CA LEU A 122 -0.48 -4.36 -5.26
C LEU A 122 -0.14 -4.18 -3.78
N ALA A 123 0.31 -2.99 -3.38
CA ALA A 123 0.61 -2.69 -1.98
C ALA A 123 -0.62 -2.80 -1.06
N ALA A 124 -1.80 -2.38 -1.55
CA ALA A 124 -3.04 -2.54 -0.81
C ALA A 124 -3.46 -4.01 -0.68
N VAL A 125 -3.31 -4.82 -1.74
CA VAL A 125 -3.55 -6.28 -1.69
C VAL A 125 -2.61 -6.94 -0.68
N LEU A 126 -1.31 -6.67 -0.78
CA LEU A 126 -0.29 -7.19 0.14
C LEU A 126 -0.64 -6.90 1.60
N SER A 127 -1.04 -5.66 1.89
CA SER A 127 -1.42 -5.23 3.24
C SER A 127 -2.65 -5.97 3.75
N VAL A 128 -3.65 -6.18 2.89
CA VAL A 128 -4.86 -6.91 3.24
C VAL A 128 -4.54 -8.38 3.52
N GLU A 129 -3.77 -9.05 2.67
CA GLU A 129 -3.38 -10.46 2.86
C GLU A 129 -2.57 -10.67 4.15
N LEU A 130 -1.64 -9.77 4.44
CA LEU A 130 -0.86 -9.83 5.68
C LEU A 130 -1.68 -9.51 6.91
N ASN A 131 -2.65 -8.59 6.82
CA ASN A 131 -3.58 -8.33 7.92
C ASN A 131 -4.45 -9.55 8.21
N VAL A 132 -4.90 -10.27 7.18
CA VAL A 132 -5.64 -11.53 7.37
C VAL A 132 -4.79 -12.53 8.16
N ILE A 133 -3.51 -12.71 7.77
CA ILE A 133 -2.60 -13.63 8.48
C ILE A 133 -2.30 -13.15 9.91
N ALA A 134 -2.11 -11.84 10.12
CA ALA A 134 -1.83 -11.27 11.44
C ALA A 134 -3.04 -11.36 12.38
N SER A 135 -4.24 -11.10 11.86
CA SER A 135 -5.51 -11.19 12.60
C SER A 135 -5.81 -12.61 13.08
N ALA A 136 -5.39 -13.64 12.33
CA ALA A 136 -5.52 -15.03 12.77
C ALA A 136 -4.74 -15.33 14.06
N ARG A 137 -3.63 -14.60 14.31
CA ARG A 137 -2.75 -14.81 15.46
C ARG A 137 -3.11 -13.98 16.69
N VAL A 138 -4.02 -13.01 16.55
CA VAL A 138 -4.32 -12.02 17.59
C VAL A 138 -5.81 -12.06 17.96
N SER A 139 -6.12 -11.76 19.22
CA SER A 139 -7.49 -11.76 19.76
C SER A 139 -8.06 -10.35 19.99
N ASP A 140 -7.24 -9.30 19.87
CA ASP A 140 -7.64 -7.89 20.04
C ASP A 140 -7.50 -7.12 18.72
N VAL A 141 -8.56 -6.38 18.34
CA VAL A 141 -8.64 -5.54 17.15
C VAL A 141 -7.52 -4.50 17.13
N ARG A 142 -7.16 -3.94 18.30
CA ARG A 142 -6.11 -2.92 18.40
C ARG A 142 -4.73 -3.50 18.15
N ALA A 143 -4.47 -4.71 18.65
CA ALA A 143 -3.19 -5.37 18.43
C ALA A 143 -3.06 -5.83 16.97
N ALA A 144 -4.15 -6.31 16.34
CA ALA A 144 -4.16 -6.66 14.93
C ALA A 144 -3.87 -5.44 14.03
N SER A 145 -4.50 -4.30 14.30
CA SER A 145 -4.27 -3.08 13.51
C SER A 145 -2.87 -2.50 13.70
N GLN A 146 -2.27 -2.60 14.88
CA GLN A 146 -0.88 -2.18 15.11
C GLN A 146 0.13 -3.09 14.39
N LEU A 147 -0.07 -4.40 14.43
CA LEU A 147 0.77 -5.34 13.67
C LEU A 147 0.60 -5.15 12.16
N GLY A 148 -0.63 -4.93 11.71
CA GLY A 148 -0.91 -4.60 10.32
C GLY A 148 -0.39 -3.22 9.91
N ALA A 149 -0.26 -2.27 10.83
CA ALA A 149 0.33 -0.98 10.54
C ALA A 149 1.82 -1.17 10.21
N LEU A 150 2.51 -2.10 10.86
CA LEU A 150 3.91 -2.44 10.58
C LEU A 150 4.19 -2.77 9.09
N MET A 151 3.15 -3.06 8.30
CA MET A 151 3.22 -3.27 6.86
C MET A 151 3.62 -2.04 6.05
N PHE A 152 3.60 -0.84 6.63
CA PHE A 152 4.14 0.36 5.98
C PHE A 152 5.69 0.35 5.96
N LEU A 153 6.35 -0.44 6.82
CA LEU A 153 7.82 -0.51 6.92
C LEU A 153 8.53 -0.95 5.64
N PRO A 154 8.15 -2.05 4.95
CA PRO A 154 8.84 -2.46 3.71
C PRO A 154 8.78 -1.35 2.65
N PHE A 155 7.64 -0.70 2.48
CA PHE A 155 7.51 0.42 1.56
C PHE A 155 8.34 1.62 2.00
N THR A 156 8.39 1.91 3.31
CA THR A 156 9.25 2.97 3.84
C THR A 156 10.73 2.67 3.63
N ALA A 157 11.15 1.41 3.75
CA ALA A 157 12.53 1.00 3.48
C ALA A 157 12.89 1.24 2.00
N ILE A 158 11.98 0.95 1.07
CA ILE A 158 12.16 1.26 -0.36
C ILE A 158 12.26 2.76 -0.58
N TYR A 159 11.39 3.56 0.05
CA TYR A 159 11.44 5.01 -0.02
C TYR A 159 12.78 5.57 0.49
N VAL A 160 13.23 5.13 1.67
CA VAL A 160 14.51 5.56 2.25
C VAL A 160 15.68 5.13 1.37
N ALA A 161 15.65 3.92 0.81
CA ALA A 161 16.65 3.46 -0.16
C ALA A 161 16.68 4.35 -1.42
N GLY A 162 15.52 4.88 -1.82
CA GLY A 162 15.37 5.93 -2.83
C GLY A 162 16.14 7.20 -2.48
N GLU A 163 15.87 7.73 -1.29
CA GLU A 163 16.43 9.02 -0.83
C GLU A 163 17.94 8.98 -0.60
N ILE A 164 18.49 7.86 -0.14
CA ILE A 164 19.94 7.71 0.04
C ILE A 164 20.67 7.31 -1.26
N GLY A 165 19.94 7.19 -2.38
CA GLY A 165 20.50 6.91 -3.70
C GLY A 165 20.90 5.46 -3.94
N LEU A 166 20.47 4.51 -3.10
CA LEU A 166 20.68 3.08 -3.35
C LEU A 166 19.84 2.59 -4.54
N ILE A 167 18.62 3.11 -4.66
CA ILE A 167 17.67 2.77 -5.72
C ILE A 167 17.16 4.08 -6.31
N SER A 168 17.02 4.18 -7.62
CA SER A 168 16.34 5.34 -8.23
C SER A 168 14.84 5.06 -8.29
N LEU A 169 14.00 6.02 -7.90
CA LEU A 169 12.54 5.93 -8.04
C LEU A 169 12.09 6.35 -9.44
N ASP A 170 12.75 5.80 -10.46
CA ASP A 170 12.39 5.95 -11.85
C ASP A 170 11.41 4.86 -12.29
N THR A 171 10.79 5.05 -13.45
CA THR A 171 9.78 4.14 -13.98
C THR A 171 10.26 2.69 -14.07
N ASN A 172 11.51 2.44 -14.50
CA ASN A 172 11.99 1.07 -14.68
C ASN A 172 12.17 0.34 -13.35
N ASN A 173 12.78 1.00 -12.36
CA ASN A 173 12.93 0.40 -11.03
C ASN A 173 11.57 0.21 -10.35
N LEU A 174 10.62 1.12 -10.52
CA LEU A 174 9.26 0.95 -9.99
C LEU A 174 8.53 -0.23 -10.62
N LEU A 175 8.75 -0.53 -11.90
CA LEU A 175 8.20 -1.73 -12.54
C LEU A 175 8.81 -3.00 -11.94
N ILE A 176 10.13 -3.01 -11.68
CA ILE A 176 10.81 -4.14 -11.02
C ILE A 176 10.25 -4.32 -9.60
N ILE A 177 10.14 -3.25 -8.83
CA ILE A 177 9.55 -3.28 -7.48
C ILE A 177 8.11 -3.80 -7.55
N SER A 178 7.30 -3.32 -8.49
CA SER A 178 5.93 -3.80 -8.67
C SER A 178 5.89 -5.29 -9.01
N ALA A 179 6.81 -5.79 -9.85
CA ALA A 179 6.89 -7.21 -10.17
C ALA A 179 7.26 -8.05 -8.93
N ILE A 180 8.16 -7.54 -8.08
CA ILE A 180 8.52 -8.19 -6.81
C ILE A 180 7.32 -8.23 -5.87
N VAL A 181 6.60 -7.11 -5.70
CA VAL A 181 5.40 -7.04 -4.85
C VAL A 181 4.32 -7.99 -5.38
N ALA A 182 4.07 -8.00 -6.70
CA ALA A 182 3.11 -8.93 -7.30
C ALA A 182 3.50 -10.41 -7.08
N ALA A 183 4.79 -10.74 -7.16
CA ALA A 183 5.26 -12.09 -6.84
C ALA A 183 5.02 -12.43 -5.36
N LEU A 184 5.24 -11.47 -4.45
CA LEU A 184 4.95 -11.64 -3.03
C LEU A 184 3.45 -11.84 -2.78
N ASP A 185 2.58 -11.08 -3.43
CA ASP A 185 1.12 -11.26 -3.35
C ASP A 185 0.72 -12.67 -3.79
N VAL A 186 1.24 -13.16 -4.92
CA VAL A 186 0.94 -14.53 -5.37
C VAL A 186 1.41 -15.59 -4.34
N VAL A 187 2.57 -15.39 -3.71
CA VAL A 187 3.08 -16.29 -2.67
C VAL A 187 2.22 -16.22 -1.41
N LEU A 188 1.89 -15.01 -0.95
CA LEU A 188 1.10 -14.77 0.25
C LEU A 188 -0.34 -15.26 0.08
N PHE A 189 -0.95 -15.05 -1.07
CA PHE A 189 -2.25 -15.62 -1.42
C PHE A 189 -2.26 -17.15 -1.29
N ARG A 190 -1.20 -17.82 -1.75
CA ARG A 190 -1.05 -19.29 -1.57
C ARG A 190 -0.85 -19.69 -0.11
N ILE A 191 -0.11 -18.91 0.68
CA ILE A 191 0.09 -19.17 2.11
C ILE A 191 -1.21 -18.94 2.89
N SER A 192 -1.93 -17.87 2.59
CA SER A 192 -3.22 -17.53 3.20
C SER A 192 -4.24 -18.65 2.95
N THR A 193 -4.39 -19.07 1.69
CA THR A 193 -5.28 -20.20 1.34
C THR A 193 -4.84 -21.54 1.95
N ALA A 194 -3.54 -21.78 2.12
CA ALA A 194 -3.02 -22.97 2.81
C ALA A 194 -3.25 -22.92 4.34
N THR A 195 -3.13 -21.74 4.95
CA THR A 195 -3.40 -21.54 6.39
C THR A 195 -4.88 -21.77 6.72
N PHE A 196 -5.77 -21.53 5.76
CA PHE A 196 -7.21 -21.77 5.91
C PHE A 196 -7.69 -23.16 5.48
N ARG A 197 -6.87 -23.96 4.78
CA ARG A 197 -7.30 -25.26 4.26
C ARG A 197 -7.09 -26.38 5.30
N ARG A 198 -8.22 -26.78 5.90
CA ARG A 198 -8.61 -28.15 6.31
C ARG A 198 -7.52 -28.99 6.98
N ASP A 199 -7.49 -29.03 8.32
CA ASP A 199 -7.46 -30.27 9.13
C ASP A 199 -7.06 -30.05 10.61
N GLU A 200 -6.56 -28.87 11.03
CA GLU A 200 -6.12 -28.65 12.44
C GLU A 200 -7.09 -27.85 13.34
N ILE A 201 -8.20 -27.30 12.82
CA ILE A 201 -9.16 -26.57 13.66
C ILE A 201 -9.88 -27.49 14.65
N LEU A 202 -9.97 -28.80 14.37
CA LEU A 202 -10.62 -29.78 15.26
C LEU A 202 -9.71 -30.35 16.37
N THR A 203 -8.40 -30.06 16.38
CA THR A 203 -7.48 -30.71 17.34
C THR A 203 -6.78 -29.76 18.31
N LYS A 204 -6.81 -28.44 18.10
CA LYS A 204 -6.09 -27.46 18.96
C LYS A 204 -6.91 -26.33 19.57
N TRP A 205 -8.23 -26.32 19.41
CA TRP A 205 -9.08 -25.41 20.20
C TRP A 205 -9.49 -26.10 21.50
N LYS A 206 -8.65 -25.91 22.52
CA LYS A 206 -8.99 -26.11 23.93
C LYS A 206 -8.84 -24.79 24.67
#